data_AF-I2CQB3-F1
#
_entry.id   AF-I2CQB3-F1
#
_cell.length_a   1.000
_cell.length_b   1.000
_cell.length_c   1.000
_cell.angle_alpha   90.00
_cell.angle_beta   90.00
_cell.angle_gamma   90.00
#
_symmetry.space_group_name_H-M   'P 1'
#
loop_
_entity.id
_entity.type
_entity.pdbx_description
1 polymer ?
#
loop_
_entity_poly.entity_id
_entity_poly.type
_entity_poly.pdbx_seq_one_letter_code
_entity_poly.pdbx_strand_id
1 'polypeptide(L)' 'MGLVTQEDDMESFFLAETLKYLYLIQETEPGEVNLSRQVFNTEAHPLHIFDE' A
#
# COMPACT_ATOMS: atom_id res chain seq x y z
N MET A 1 6.38 30.84 -13.30
CA MET A 1 6.09 29.55 -12.63
C MET A 1 5.28 29.89 -11.39
N GLY A 2 4.04 29.41 -11.26
CA GLY A 2 3.22 29.66 -10.07
C GLY A 2 3.85 29.01 -8.83
N LEU A 3 3.66 29.62 -7.66
CA LEU A 3 4.08 29.02 -6.39
C LEU A 3 3.17 27.83 -6.09
N VAL A 4 3.75 26.71 -5.70
CA VAL A 4 3.00 25.56 -5.17
C VAL A 4 2.66 25.86 -3.71
N THR A 5 1.40 25.77 -3.35
CA THR A 5 0.91 25.90 -1.96
C THR A 5 0.44 24.53 -1.47
N GLN A 6 0.71 24.21 -0.21
CA GLN A 6 0.18 22.99 0.41
C GLN A 6 -1.26 23.20 0.86
N GLU A 7 -2.09 22.17 0.67
CA GLU A 7 -3.43 22.08 1.23
C GLU A 7 -3.36 21.31 2.55
N ASP A 8 -4.24 21.63 3.51
CA ASP A 8 -4.36 20.93 4.79
C ASP A 8 -5.31 19.73 4.64
N ASP A 9 -4.96 18.83 3.73
CA ASP A 9 -5.70 17.59 3.48
C ASP A 9 -4.70 16.45 3.23
N MET A 10 -5.10 15.25 3.64
CA MET A 10 -4.32 14.04 3.39
C MET A 10 -5.25 12.92 2.96
N GLU A 11 -5.12 12.58 1.69
CA GLU A 11 -5.88 11.51 1.08
C GLU A 11 -5.60 10.16 1.77
N SER A 12 -6.65 9.37 1.99
CA SER A 12 -6.55 8.09 2.69
C SER A 12 -5.61 7.09 2.00
N PHE A 13 -5.50 7.17 0.67
CA PHE A 13 -4.59 6.34 -0.12
C PHE A 13 -3.12 6.58 0.23
N PHE A 14 -2.75 7.74 0.77
CA PHE A 14 -1.36 7.99 1.16
C PHE A 14 -0.91 6.99 2.23
N LEU A 15 -1.74 6.77 3.25
CA LEU A 15 -1.46 5.77 4.29
C LEU A 15 -1.72 4.35 3.81
N ALA A 16 -2.87 4.11 3.16
CA ALA A 16 -3.29 2.76 2.79
C ALA A 16 -2.44 2.16 1.67
N GLU A 17 -2.01 2.96 0.69
CA GLU A 17 -1.31 2.51 -0.50
C GLU A 17 0.16 2.92 -0.45
N THR A 18 0.45 4.23 -0.42
CA THR A 18 1.83 4.73 -0.63
C THR A 18 2.76 4.24 0.47
N LEU A 19 2.41 4.46 1.75
CA LEU A 19 3.25 4.03 2.87
C LEU A 19 3.31 2.51 3.02
N LYS A 20 2.20 1.80 2.73
CA LYS A 20 2.18 0.32 2.76
C LYS A 20 3.15 -0.25 1.73
N TYR A 21 3.11 0.22 0.49
CA TYR A 21 4.04 -0.25 -0.55
C TYR A 21 5.49 0.15 -0.25
N LEU A 22 5.73 1.37 0.24
CA LEU A 22 7.08 1.79 0.62
C LEU A 22 7.66 0.92 1.75
N TYR A 23 6.82 0.50 2.70
CA TYR A 23 7.21 -0.43 3.75
C TYR A 23 7.52 -1.82 3.20
N LEU A 24 6.60 -2.42 2.44
CA LEU A 24 6.75 -3.78 1.90
C LEU A 24 7.97 -3.91 0.98
N ILE A 25 8.32 -2.86 0.23
CA ILE A 25 9.51 -2.86 -0.64
C ILE A 25 10.81 -2.85 0.18
N GLN A 26 10.80 -2.22 1.35
CA GLN A 26 11.98 -2.12 2.23
C GLN A 26 12.07 -3.25 3.26
N GLU A 27 11.06 -4.11 3.33
CA GLU A 27 11.03 -5.24 4.26
C GLU A 27 12.10 -6.28 3.88
N THR A 28 12.95 -6.64 4.84
CA THR A 28 14.11 -7.53 4.61
C THR A 28 13.90 -8.96 5.10
N GLU A 29 12.85 -9.21 5.87
CA GLU A 29 12.48 -10.51 6.43
C GLU A 29 11.10 -10.91 5.93
N PRO A 30 10.72 -12.20 5.90
CA PRO A 30 9.37 -12.59 5.50
C PRO A 30 8.34 -11.99 6.47
N GLY A 31 7.61 -10.96 6.03
CA GLY A 31 6.55 -10.30 6.78
C GLY A 31 5.23 -11.08 6.84
N GLU A 32 4.20 -10.43 7.38
CA GLU A 32 2.83 -10.97 7.41
C GLU A 32 2.20 -11.10 6.01
N VAL A 33 2.72 -10.36 5.03
CA VAL A 33 2.23 -10.40 3.65
C VAL A 33 2.90 -11.54 2.89
N ASN A 34 2.10 -12.50 2.46
CA ASN A 34 2.56 -13.61 1.62
C ASN A 34 1.95 -13.51 0.22
N LEU A 35 2.73 -13.01 -0.74
CA LEU A 35 2.28 -12.80 -2.12
C LEU A 35 1.90 -14.10 -2.87
N SER A 36 2.27 -15.27 -2.34
CA SER A 36 1.82 -16.56 -2.90
C SER A 36 0.42 -16.96 -2.43
N ARG A 37 -0.13 -16.28 -1.42
CA ARG A 37 -1.45 -16.57 -0.81
C ARG A 37 -2.39 -15.36 -0.79
N GLN A 38 -1.87 -14.18 -1.09
CA GLN A 38 -2.60 -12.92 -1.03
C GLN A 38 -2.42 -12.12 -2.31
N VAL A 39 -3.48 -11.43 -2.72
CA VAL A 39 -3.48 -10.46 -3.81
C VAL A 39 -3.98 -9.12 -3.29
N PHE A 40 -3.35 -8.02 -3.70
CA PHE A 40 -3.78 -6.67 -3.35
C PHE A 40 -4.84 -6.17 -4.32
N ASN A 41 -5.90 -5.53 -3.80
CA ASN A 41 -6.83 -4.78 -4.64
C ASN A 41 -6.28 -3.39 -5.01
N THR A 42 -7.09 -2.57 -5.69
CA THR A 42 -6.71 -1.21 -6.12
C THR A 42 -6.48 -0.22 -4.98
N GLU A 43 -6.88 -0.55 -3.74
CA GLU A 43 -6.68 0.27 -2.53
C GLU A 43 -5.64 -0.37 -1.58
N ALA A 44 -4.81 -1.26 -2.13
CA ALA A 44 -3.77 -2.00 -1.43
C ALA A 44 -4.26 -2.81 -0.22
N HIS A 45 -5.53 -3.22 -0.19
CA HIS A 45 -6.04 -4.17 0.80
C HIS A 45 -5.66 -5.60 0.39
N PRO A 46 -5.00 -6.38 1.26
CA PRO A 46 -4.65 -7.77 0.96
C PRO A 46 -5.91 -8.65 1.07
N LEU A 47 -6.16 -9.44 0.03
CA LEU A 47 -7.23 -10.43 -0.05
C LEU A 47 -6.63 -11.82 -0.21
N HIS A 48 -7.22 -12.82 0.42
CA HIS A 48 -6.76 -14.20 0.26
C HIS A 48 -7.15 -14.74 -1.11
N ILE A 49 -6.22 -15.45 -1.75
CA ILE A 49 -6.51 -16.26 -2.93
C ILE A 49 -7.35 -17.46 -2.45
N PHE A 50 -8.44 -17.75 -3.15
CA PHE A 50 -9.26 -18.92 -2.86
C PHE A 50 -8.62 -20.17 -3.46
N ASP A 51 -8.45 -21.20 -2.63
CA ASP A 51 -8.12 -22.54 -3.11
C ASP A 51 -9.40 -23.20 -3.63
N GLU A 52 -9.32 -23.90 -4.77
CA GLU A 52 -10.43 -24.64 -5.39
C GLU A 52 -10.86 -25.87 -4.57
#